data_AF-A0A7S3H7S5-F1
#
_entry.id   AF-A0A7S3H7S5-F1
#
_cell.length_a   1.000
_cell.length_b   1.000
_cell.length_c   1.000
_cell.angle_alpha   90.00
_cell.angle_beta   90.00
_cell.angle_gamma   90.00
#
_symmetry.space_group_name_H-M   'P 1'
#
loop_
_entity.id
_entity.type
_entity.pdbx_description
1 polymer ?
#
loop_
_entity_poly.entity_id
_entity_poly.type
_entity_poly.pdbx_seq_one_letter_code
_entity_poly.pdbx_strand_id
1 'polypeptide(L)'
;EFTPTLPGCQTYRLRQSCANDLQACHGRTAIYPPFVPDPKPLSSVRNGFAFAVPTPNGDLFTFGEAPHGGLMDGDVNFNSFTSPVNYIVASRFAFVAVLNDRTYVAWGAASVVAGAVPGRVKSVVANEAAFAGINVTTGGAFAIGSKHNGGNVLNNTRCNGFATQLSSGVASIVASSCSFTALKSGGSVYTWGNTHCGGGISSETRTDLVNVQKVFATREAFAAILPGGVVKTWGGRTGGGDSTSVASTLSSAVVVEVFAGRNVFVARTAMGKLIAWGYGPHGGDMTAVQTHLNSDVVSVTFTFTACAALKEDGDVYVWGRADSGGDASSVAGGLHDIVSLYGNSKAFAAVNTTGGVVTWGKAEFGGTIPADKVADLSRDVVEIFHTDRAFAALKQNGQLVVWGQSGHGGSP
;
A
#
# COMPACT_ATOMS: atom_id res chain seq x y z
N GLU A 1 -50.09 41.29 15.44
CA GLU A 1 -50.22 41.42 13.98
C GLU A 1 -49.04 40.72 13.32
N PHE A 2 -49.36 40.02 12.23
CA PHE A 2 -48.57 39.11 11.40
C PHE A 2 -47.04 39.19 11.39
N THR A 3 -46.41 38.02 11.56
CA THR A 3 -45.26 37.58 10.74
C THR A 3 -45.47 36.11 10.31
N PRO A 4 -45.38 35.76 9.01
CA PRO A 4 -45.82 34.46 8.49
C PRO A 4 -44.67 33.48 8.17
N THR A 5 -44.93 32.21 8.50
CA THR A 5 -44.62 30.94 7.82
C THR A 5 -43.32 30.72 7.03
N LEU A 6 -42.57 29.70 7.46
CA LEU A 6 -41.93 28.70 6.58
C LEU A 6 -42.42 27.29 6.98
N PRO A 7 -42.80 26.41 6.04
CA PRO A 7 -43.38 25.11 6.35
C PRO A 7 -42.38 23.95 6.33
N GLY A 8 -42.60 22.96 7.21
CA GLY A 8 -42.49 21.55 6.84
C GLY A 8 -41.26 20.75 7.28
N CYS A 9 -41.02 20.62 8.59
CA CYS A 9 -40.34 19.43 9.13
C CYS A 9 -41.31 18.23 9.06
N GLN A 10 -41.04 17.26 8.19
CA GLN A 10 -41.69 15.95 8.28
C GLN A 10 -40.88 15.01 9.17
N THR A 11 -41.59 14.49 10.15
CA THR A 11 -41.23 13.56 11.20
C THR A 11 -41.06 12.14 10.64
N TYR A 12 -39.86 11.55 10.78
CA TYR A 12 -39.72 10.11 10.68
C TYR A 12 -40.25 9.45 11.95
N ARG A 13 -41.38 8.76 11.82
CA ARG A 13 -41.98 7.91 12.86
C ARG A 13 -41.05 6.72 13.14
N LEU A 14 -40.45 6.70 14.33
CA LEU A 14 -39.97 5.45 14.93
C LEU A 14 -41.20 4.58 15.24
N ARG A 15 -41.28 3.38 14.65
CA ARG A 15 -42.27 2.37 15.05
C ARG A 15 -41.91 1.87 16.46
N GLN A 16 -42.66 2.36 17.44
CA GLN A 16 -42.86 1.70 18.73
C GLN A 16 -43.67 0.42 18.52
N SER A 17 -43.01 -0.73 18.57
CA SER A 17 -43.59 -1.98 19.07
C SER A 17 -42.45 -2.85 19.58
N CYS A 18 -42.63 -3.39 20.80
CA CYS A 18 -41.67 -4.15 21.63
C CYS A 18 -40.88 -3.32 22.65
N ALA A 19 -41.62 -2.69 23.58
CA ALA A 19 -41.08 -2.12 24.83
C ALA A 19 -41.50 -2.91 26.08
N ASN A 20 -41.91 -4.19 25.95
CA ASN A 20 -42.28 -5.05 27.07
C ASN A 20 -41.75 -6.47 26.84
N ASP A 21 -40.44 -6.69 26.99
CA ASP A 21 -39.85 -7.99 27.37
C ASP A 21 -38.33 -7.86 27.63
N LEU A 22 -37.98 -6.87 28.46
CA LEU A 22 -36.61 -6.52 28.85
C LEU A 22 -35.94 -7.53 29.83
N GLN A 23 -36.49 -8.75 29.97
CA GLN A 23 -35.91 -9.80 30.83
C GLN A 23 -35.75 -11.18 30.17
N ALA A 24 -36.17 -11.38 28.91
CA ALA A 24 -36.02 -12.68 28.22
C ALA A 24 -34.80 -12.78 27.28
N CYS A 25 -34.06 -11.69 27.07
CA CYS A 25 -32.85 -11.68 26.20
C CYS A 25 -31.51 -11.76 26.96
N HIS A 26 -31.53 -12.07 28.26
CA HIS A 26 -30.33 -12.46 29.01
C HIS A 26 -30.28 -13.98 29.13
N GLY A 27 -29.84 -14.67 28.07
CA GLY A 27 -29.75 -16.14 28.17
C GLY A 27 -29.44 -16.94 26.92
N ARG A 28 -28.82 -16.38 25.87
CA ARG A 28 -28.11 -17.15 24.84
C ARG A 28 -26.93 -16.37 24.30
N THR A 29 -25.90 -16.22 25.12
CA THR A 29 -24.53 -16.04 24.61
C THR A 29 -24.21 -17.28 23.79
N ALA A 30 -24.25 -17.17 22.46
CA ALA A 30 -23.40 -18.01 21.64
C ALA A 30 -21.97 -17.68 22.09
N ILE A 31 -21.38 -18.59 22.87
CA ILE A 31 -19.95 -18.56 23.15
C ILE A 31 -19.29 -18.88 21.81
N TYR A 32 -19.10 -17.86 20.98
CA TYR A 32 -18.00 -17.90 20.04
C TYR A 32 -16.75 -17.94 20.91
N PRO A 33 -15.87 -18.95 20.76
CA PRO A 33 -14.56 -18.85 21.37
C PRO A 33 -13.98 -17.50 20.94
N PRO A 34 -13.24 -16.80 21.82
CA PRO A 34 -12.55 -15.59 21.40
C PRO A 34 -11.79 -15.94 20.12
N PHE A 35 -12.08 -15.23 19.03
CA PHE A 35 -11.25 -15.24 17.85
C PHE A 35 -9.91 -14.69 18.32
N VAL A 36 -9.05 -15.58 18.78
CA VAL A 36 -7.62 -15.37 18.81
C VAL A 36 -7.29 -15.34 17.32
N PRO A 37 -6.91 -14.19 16.74
CA PRO A 37 -6.36 -14.22 15.40
C PRO A 37 -5.19 -15.18 15.51
N ASP A 38 -5.26 -16.33 14.83
CA ASP A 38 -4.08 -17.14 14.64
C ASP A 38 -2.98 -16.17 14.18
N PRO A 39 -1.79 -16.17 14.81
CA PRO A 39 -0.70 -15.34 14.34
C PRO A 39 -0.56 -15.64 12.86
N LYS A 40 -0.88 -14.65 12.00
CA LYS A 40 -0.91 -14.85 10.55
C LYS A 40 0.36 -15.63 10.19
N PRO A 41 0.25 -16.83 9.61
CA PRO A 41 1.43 -17.58 9.24
C PRO A 41 2.29 -16.66 8.38
N LEU A 42 3.59 -16.66 8.63
CA LEU A 42 4.49 -15.80 7.89
C LEU A 42 4.32 -16.12 6.41
N SER A 43 3.85 -15.14 5.65
CA SER A 43 3.56 -15.32 4.23
C SER A 43 4.86 -15.38 3.45
N SER A 44 4.90 -16.22 2.41
CA SER A 44 5.99 -16.19 1.44
C SER A 44 6.15 -14.78 0.86
N VAL A 45 7.38 -14.32 0.73
CA VAL A 45 7.71 -13.01 0.15
C VAL A 45 8.42 -13.23 -1.18
N ARG A 46 8.08 -12.45 -2.20
CA ARG A 46 8.77 -12.46 -3.50
C ARG A 46 9.46 -11.14 -3.78
N ASN A 47 10.52 -11.21 -4.57
CA ASN A 47 11.04 -10.05 -5.28
C ASN A 47 10.79 -10.20 -6.79
N GLY A 48 11.55 -9.46 -7.61
CA GLY A 48 11.43 -9.52 -9.06
C GLY A 48 11.85 -10.87 -9.68
N PHE A 49 12.56 -11.71 -8.93
CA PHE A 49 13.35 -12.82 -9.48
C PHE A 49 13.30 -14.11 -8.64
N ALA A 50 12.92 -14.02 -7.37
CA ALA A 50 13.02 -15.11 -6.40
C ALA A 50 11.93 -15.02 -5.32
N PHE A 51 11.80 -16.10 -4.57
CA PHE A 51 10.89 -16.28 -3.45
C PHE A 51 11.65 -16.64 -2.19
N ALA A 52 11.13 -16.18 -1.06
CA ALA A 52 11.59 -16.46 0.28
C ALA A 52 10.39 -16.93 1.12
N VAL A 53 10.45 -18.15 1.62
CA VAL A 53 9.36 -18.84 2.29
C VAL A 53 9.79 -19.19 3.71
N PRO A 54 9.28 -18.48 4.72
CA PRO A 54 9.49 -18.87 6.11
C PRO A 54 8.76 -20.20 6.38
N THR A 55 9.42 -21.10 7.08
CA THR A 55 8.87 -22.42 7.41
C THR A 55 8.17 -22.38 8.77
N PRO A 56 7.25 -23.31 9.06
CA PRO A 56 6.60 -23.41 10.37
C PRO A 56 7.57 -23.56 11.55
N ASN A 57 8.77 -24.11 11.31
CA ASN A 57 9.80 -24.31 12.32
C ASN A 57 10.65 -23.06 12.58
N GLY A 58 10.40 -21.96 11.84
CA GLY A 58 11.16 -20.72 11.96
C GLY A 58 12.35 -20.59 11.01
N ASP A 59 12.61 -21.60 10.19
CA ASP A 59 13.65 -21.56 9.15
C ASP A 59 13.18 -20.84 7.89
N LEU A 60 14.05 -20.79 6.88
CA LEU A 60 13.80 -20.12 5.60
C LEU A 60 14.15 -21.04 4.43
N PHE A 61 13.24 -21.13 3.46
CA PHE A 61 13.47 -21.75 2.16
C PHE A 61 13.44 -20.66 1.07
N THR A 62 14.37 -20.70 0.12
CA THR A 62 14.38 -19.74 -1.00
C THR A 62 14.59 -20.44 -2.34
N PHE A 63 13.99 -19.89 -3.40
CA PHE A 63 14.09 -20.42 -4.76
C PHE A 63 13.92 -19.32 -5.80
N GLY A 64 14.38 -19.55 -7.03
CA GLY A 64 14.32 -18.59 -8.14
C GLY A 64 15.71 -18.26 -8.68
N GLU A 65 15.87 -17.07 -9.26
CA GLU A 65 17.10 -16.69 -9.96
C GLU A 65 18.20 -16.18 -9.02
N ALA A 66 19.40 -16.74 -9.16
CA ALA A 66 20.64 -16.20 -8.60
C ALA A 66 21.25 -15.14 -9.55
N PRO A 67 21.88 -14.06 -9.05
CA PRO A 67 22.22 -13.79 -7.64
C PRO A 67 21.10 -13.06 -6.88
N HIS A 68 19.86 -13.00 -7.38
CA HIS A 68 18.80 -12.13 -6.87
C HIS A 68 18.04 -12.69 -5.65
N GLY A 69 18.67 -13.58 -4.89
CA GLY A 69 18.11 -14.19 -3.67
C GLY A 69 17.47 -15.57 -3.89
N GLY A 70 17.41 -16.03 -5.14
CA GLY A 70 17.18 -17.44 -5.46
C GLY A 70 18.46 -18.24 -5.29
N LEU A 71 18.34 -19.44 -4.73
CA LEU A 71 19.46 -20.35 -4.55
C LEU A 71 19.57 -21.33 -5.73
N MET A 72 20.79 -21.57 -6.18
CA MET A 72 21.20 -22.92 -6.55
C MET A 72 21.73 -23.58 -5.27
N ASP A 73 21.47 -24.87 -5.07
CA ASP A 73 21.86 -25.66 -3.89
C ASP A 73 23.17 -25.18 -3.20
N GLY A 74 23.10 -24.83 -1.90
CA GLY A 74 24.25 -24.86 -0.99
C GLY A 74 24.92 -23.55 -0.55
N ASP A 75 24.60 -22.37 -1.12
CA ASP A 75 25.44 -21.17 -0.89
C ASP A 75 25.05 -20.27 0.30
N VAL A 76 23.86 -20.42 0.89
CA VAL A 76 23.48 -19.69 2.12
C VAL A 76 23.22 -20.71 3.22
N ASN A 77 24.16 -20.81 4.16
CA ASN A 77 24.04 -21.72 5.29
C ASN A 77 23.01 -21.18 6.30
N PHE A 78 21.72 -21.38 6.01
CA PHE A 78 20.61 -20.98 6.89
C PHE A 78 20.62 -21.70 8.25
N ASN A 79 21.49 -22.69 8.45
CA ASN A 79 21.77 -23.29 9.76
C ASN A 79 22.45 -22.31 10.76
N SER A 80 22.58 -21.03 10.41
CA SER A 80 23.18 -19.97 11.21
C SER A 80 22.18 -18.98 11.81
N PHE A 81 20.86 -19.20 11.63
CA PHE A 81 19.88 -18.36 12.30
C PHE A 81 20.00 -18.51 13.83
N THR A 82 20.22 -17.39 14.51
CA THR A 82 20.28 -17.35 15.99
C THR A 82 18.88 -17.43 16.62
N SER A 83 17.83 -17.27 15.81
CA SER A 83 16.43 -17.24 16.25
C SER A 83 15.50 -17.43 15.03
N PRO A 84 14.26 -17.92 15.20
CA PRO A 84 13.28 -18.03 14.12
C PRO A 84 13.06 -16.72 13.35
N VAL A 85 12.79 -16.83 12.05
CA VAL A 85 12.38 -15.70 11.21
C VAL A 85 11.11 -15.07 11.79
N ASN A 86 11.12 -13.75 11.97
CA ASN A 86 9.97 -12.96 12.39
C ASN A 86 9.25 -12.36 11.19
N TYR A 87 9.99 -11.75 10.26
CA TYR A 87 9.41 -11.27 8.99
C TYR A 87 10.51 -11.07 7.95
N ILE A 88 10.09 -11.02 6.67
CA ILE A 88 10.98 -10.85 5.53
C ILE A 88 10.58 -9.59 4.78
N VAL A 89 11.58 -8.80 4.39
CA VAL A 89 11.43 -7.62 3.53
C VAL A 89 12.17 -7.88 2.22
N ALA A 90 11.49 -7.69 1.10
CA ALA A 90 12.08 -7.80 -0.23
C ALA A 90 12.39 -6.42 -0.81
N SER A 91 13.61 -6.25 -1.31
CA SER A 91 13.92 -5.26 -2.36
C SER A 91 13.67 -5.90 -3.73
N ARG A 92 13.98 -5.23 -4.84
CA ARG A 92 13.84 -5.83 -6.17
C ARG A 92 14.80 -7.01 -6.40
N PHE A 93 16.00 -6.97 -5.79
CA PHE A 93 17.12 -7.87 -6.11
C PHE A 93 17.69 -8.65 -4.91
N ALA A 94 17.12 -8.46 -3.73
CA ALA A 94 17.63 -9.02 -2.48
C ALA A 94 16.54 -9.05 -1.39
N PHE A 95 16.82 -9.73 -0.30
CA PHE A 95 15.95 -9.85 0.85
C PHE A 95 16.68 -9.52 2.16
N VAL A 96 15.88 -9.15 3.16
CA VAL A 96 16.28 -9.08 4.57
C VAL A 96 15.26 -9.87 5.39
N ALA A 97 15.73 -10.89 6.11
CA ALA A 97 14.95 -11.56 7.15
C ALA A 97 15.32 -10.96 8.51
N VAL A 98 14.34 -10.47 9.26
CA VAL A 98 14.52 -10.07 10.66
C VAL A 98 14.06 -11.22 11.53
N LEU A 99 14.88 -11.58 12.52
CA LEU A 99 14.62 -12.73 13.42
C LEU A 99 13.91 -12.27 14.70
N ASN A 100 13.36 -13.21 15.47
CA ASN A 100 12.63 -12.93 16.71
C ASN A 100 13.49 -12.24 17.79
N ASP A 101 14.78 -12.56 17.84
CA ASP A 101 15.76 -11.89 18.73
C ASP A 101 16.17 -10.48 18.26
N ARG A 102 15.61 -10.01 17.14
CA ARG A 102 15.89 -8.74 16.46
C ARG A 102 17.26 -8.67 15.77
N THR A 103 17.96 -9.78 15.58
CA THR A 103 19.03 -9.86 14.58
C THR A 103 18.44 -9.96 13.17
N TYR A 104 19.27 -9.96 12.14
CA TYR A 104 18.81 -10.04 10.76
C TYR A 104 19.82 -10.77 9.88
N VAL A 105 19.34 -11.28 8.74
CA VAL A 105 20.15 -11.84 7.66
C VAL A 105 19.74 -11.18 6.36
N ALA A 106 20.71 -10.75 5.56
CA ALA A 106 20.49 -10.16 4.24
C ALA A 106 21.17 -11.00 3.17
N TRP A 107 20.48 -11.30 2.07
CA TRP A 107 21.03 -12.08 0.96
C TRP A 107 20.44 -11.64 -0.38
N GLY A 108 21.13 -12.00 -1.47
CA GLY A 108 20.80 -11.59 -2.83
C GLY A 108 21.94 -10.81 -3.47
N ALA A 109 21.61 -9.90 -4.39
CA ALA A 109 22.63 -9.19 -5.16
C ALA A 109 23.61 -8.44 -4.24
N ALA A 110 24.91 -8.70 -4.40
CA ALA A 110 25.96 -8.18 -3.51
C ALA A 110 25.93 -6.65 -3.37
N SER A 111 25.59 -5.92 -4.43
CA SER A 111 25.46 -4.47 -4.42
C SER A 111 24.31 -3.93 -3.54
N VAL A 112 23.32 -4.77 -3.23
CA VAL A 112 22.13 -4.43 -2.45
C VAL A 112 22.24 -4.85 -0.99
N VAL A 113 23.03 -5.87 -0.69
CA VAL A 113 23.31 -6.31 0.69
C VAL A 113 24.63 -5.77 1.24
N ALA A 114 25.34 -4.94 0.47
CA ALA A 114 26.59 -4.31 0.89
C ALA A 114 26.38 -3.37 2.09
N GLY A 115 27.12 -3.60 3.17
CA GLY A 115 27.12 -2.80 4.39
C GLY A 115 26.92 -3.65 5.64
N ALA A 116 27.05 -3.03 6.80
CA ALA A 116 26.75 -3.66 8.08
C ALA A 116 25.58 -2.92 8.72
N VAL A 117 24.59 -3.65 9.23
CA VAL A 117 23.58 -3.07 10.11
C VAL A 117 24.13 -3.14 11.53
N PRO A 118 24.20 -2.00 12.23
CA PRO A 118 24.63 -2.01 13.61
C PRO A 118 23.55 -2.62 14.50
N GLY A 119 23.90 -3.65 15.29
CA GLY A 119 23.11 -4.15 16.40
C GLY A 119 21.75 -4.78 16.04
N ARG A 120 20.78 -4.64 16.95
CA ARG A 120 19.43 -5.21 16.81
C ARG A 120 18.51 -4.27 16.03
N VAL A 121 17.63 -4.86 15.22
CA VAL A 121 16.75 -4.22 14.24
C VAL A 121 15.32 -4.10 14.78
N LYS A 122 14.83 -2.88 14.90
CA LYS A 122 13.45 -2.59 15.30
C LYS A 122 12.48 -2.79 14.13
N SER A 123 12.85 -2.25 12.97
CA SER A 123 12.06 -2.31 11.73
C SER A 123 12.98 -2.13 10.52
N VAL A 124 12.59 -2.68 9.36
CA VAL A 124 13.28 -2.51 8.07
C VAL A 124 12.25 -2.24 6.99
N VAL A 125 12.61 -1.37 6.06
CA VAL A 125 11.92 -1.13 4.79
C VAL A 125 12.91 -1.24 3.64
N ALA A 126 12.40 -1.47 2.44
CA ALA A 126 13.21 -1.59 1.23
C ALA A 126 12.72 -0.64 0.14
N ASN A 127 13.65 -0.25 -0.73
CA ASN A 127 13.33 0.27 -2.05
C ASN A 127 13.83 -0.70 -3.14
N GLU A 128 13.96 -0.27 -4.40
CA GLU A 128 14.37 -1.17 -5.47
C GLU A 128 15.75 -1.83 -5.20
N ALA A 129 16.72 -1.12 -4.60
CA ALA A 129 18.09 -1.62 -4.50
C ALA A 129 18.83 -1.23 -3.20
N ALA A 130 18.09 -0.93 -2.13
CA ALA A 130 18.63 -0.66 -0.81
C ALA A 130 17.62 -1.00 0.29
N PHE A 131 18.11 -1.15 1.51
CA PHE A 131 17.32 -1.29 2.72
C PHE A 131 17.64 -0.16 3.70
N ALA A 132 16.64 0.24 4.46
CA ALA A 132 16.77 1.16 5.58
C ALA A 132 16.04 0.60 6.80
N GLY A 133 16.54 0.86 8.00
CA GLY A 133 15.90 0.38 9.21
C GLY A 133 16.20 1.24 10.42
N ILE A 134 15.57 0.87 11.54
CA ILE A 134 15.70 1.54 12.82
C ILE A 134 16.40 0.60 13.79
N ASN A 135 17.45 1.07 14.47
CA ASN A 135 18.14 0.32 15.50
C ASN A 135 17.34 0.31 16.81
N VAL A 136 17.24 -0.85 17.48
CA VAL A 136 16.48 -1.02 18.74
C VAL A 136 17.07 -0.18 19.87
N THR A 137 18.40 -0.15 20.00
CA THR A 137 19.11 0.46 21.12
C THR A 137 19.15 1.98 21.01
N THR A 138 19.51 2.51 19.84
CA THR A 138 19.69 3.96 19.65
C THR A 138 18.40 4.65 19.22
N GLY A 139 17.46 3.91 18.62
CA GLY A 139 16.33 4.50 17.89
C GLY A 139 16.75 5.28 16.64
N GLY A 140 18.00 5.11 16.18
CA GLY A 140 18.55 5.76 15.00
C GLY A 140 18.32 4.98 13.71
N ALA A 141 18.39 5.66 12.57
CA ALA A 141 18.31 5.03 11.26
C ALA A 141 19.65 4.44 10.81
N PHE A 142 19.58 3.31 10.10
CA PHE A 142 20.69 2.74 9.34
C PHE A 142 20.23 2.42 7.92
N ALA A 143 21.17 2.20 7.00
CA ALA A 143 20.88 1.76 5.65
C ALA A 143 22.02 0.92 5.09
N ILE A 144 21.67 -0.03 4.23
CA ILE A 144 22.59 -0.90 3.49
C ILE A 144 22.18 -0.97 2.00
N GLY A 145 23.13 -1.29 1.13
CA GLY A 145 22.91 -1.51 -0.29
C GLY A 145 23.42 -0.38 -1.19
N SER A 146 22.74 -0.17 -2.33
CA SER A 146 23.23 0.75 -3.36
C SER A 146 23.26 2.19 -2.83
N LYS A 147 24.45 2.81 -2.88
CA LYS A 147 24.63 4.23 -2.51
C LYS A 147 23.69 5.15 -3.30
N HIS A 148 23.47 4.86 -4.58
CA HIS A 148 22.55 5.62 -5.43
C HIS A 148 21.11 5.58 -4.90
N ASN A 149 20.71 4.47 -4.28
CA ASN A 149 19.36 4.26 -3.75
C ASN A 149 19.28 4.54 -2.23
N GLY A 150 20.27 5.22 -1.66
CA GLY A 150 20.27 5.56 -0.23
C GLY A 150 20.74 4.43 0.69
N GLY A 151 21.47 3.42 0.20
CA GLY A 151 22.05 2.34 0.99
C GLY A 151 23.19 2.75 1.94
N ASN A 152 23.30 4.04 2.24
CA ASN A 152 24.17 4.57 3.29
C ASN A 152 23.58 5.91 3.77
N VAL A 153 23.20 5.98 5.05
CA VAL A 153 22.62 7.17 5.68
C VAL A 153 23.62 8.34 5.74
N LEU A 154 24.92 8.04 5.87
CA LEU A 154 26.00 9.02 6.06
C LEU A 154 26.59 9.53 4.75
N ASN A 155 26.58 8.71 3.69
CA ASN A 155 27.19 9.07 2.39
C ASN A 155 26.23 9.86 1.50
N ASN A 156 25.57 10.86 2.08
CA ASN A 156 24.80 11.82 1.32
C ASN A 156 25.47 13.19 1.43
N THR A 157 26.30 13.52 0.44
CA THR A 157 26.76 14.90 0.18
C THR A 157 25.59 15.90 0.03
N ARG A 158 24.34 15.44 0.02
CA ARG A 158 23.08 16.20 -0.06
C ARG A 158 22.21 16.13 1.20
N CYS A 159 22.64 15.47 2.27
CA CYS A 159 21.98 15.55 3.60
C CYS A 159 22.45 16.76 4.41
N ASN A 160 23.23 17.70 3.86
CA ASN A 160 23.64 18.96 4.51
C ASN A 160 23.99 18.83 6.01
N GLY A 161 24.74 17.79 6.41
CA GLY A 161 25.17 17.63 7.81
C GLY A 161 24.13 17.07 8.80
N PHE A 162 22.98 16.54 8.34
CA PHE A 162 21.93 16.01 9.23
C PHE A 162 22.11 14.54 9.66
N ALA A 163 23.24 13.90 9.35
CA ALA A 163 23.51 12.52 9.75
C ALA A 163 23.34 12.30 11.28
N THR A 164 23.75 13.28 12.09
CA THR A 164 23.59 13.26 13.54
C THR A 164 22.12 13.29 13.96
N GLN A 165 21.24 13.91 13.17
CA GLN A 165 19.80 13.97 13.45
C GLN A 165 19.12 12.61 13.30
N LEU A 166 19.73 11.68 12.57
CA LEU A 166 19.23 10.32 12.39
C LEU A 166 19.84 9.31 13.37
N SER A 167 20.67 9.75 14.32
CA SER A 167 21.28 8.87 15.32
C SER A 167 20.30 8.32 16.36
N SER A 168 19.14 8.97 16.55
CA SER A 168 18.11 8.59 17.51
C SER A 168 16.73 9.16 17.17
N GLY A 169 15.70 8.71 17.89
CA GLY A 169 14.35 9.30 17.84
C GLY A 169 13.58 9.11 16.53
N VAL A 170 14.04 8.23 15.65
CA VAL A 170 13.34 7.86 14.42
C VAL A 170 12.15 6.97 14.77
N ALA A 171 10.95 7.40 14.37
CA ALA A 171 9.70 6.68 14.64
C ALA A 171 9.34 5.73 13.49
N SER A 172 9.50 6.17 12.24
CA SER A 172 9.25 5.37 11.05
C SER A 172 10.14 5.80 9.89
N ILE A 173 10.30 4.90 8.91
CA ILE A 173 10.99 5.17 7.64
C ILE A 173 10.05 4.75 6.51
N VAL A 174 9.91 5.61 5.50
CA VAL A 174 9.11 5.37 4.30
C VAL A 174 10.05 5.39 3.09
N ALA A 175 9.85 4.45 2.16
CA ALA A 175 10.68 4.29 0.98
C ALA A 175 9.91 4.70 -0.29
N SER A 176 10.56 5.46 -1.18
CA SER A 176 10.19 5.52 -2.60
C SER A 176 11.02 4.49 -3.37
N SER A 177 11.04 4.48 -4.71
CA SER A 177 11.81 3.46 -5.45
C SER A 177 13.32 3.57 -5.30
N CYS A 178 13.83 4.77 -5.00
CA CYS A 178 15.27 5.01 -4.92
C CYS A 178 15.71 5.98 -3.80
N SER A 179 14.84 6.22 -2.82
CA SER A 179 15.10 7.09 -1.67
C SER A 179 14.33 6.68 -0.42
N PHE A 180 14.70 7.27 0.70
CA PHE A 180 14.04 7.07 1.98
C PHE A 180 13.75 8.40 2.67
N THR A 181 12.71 8.37 3.49
CA THR A 181 12.30 9.45 4.38
C THR A 181 12.12 8.90 5.78
N ALA A 182 12.83 9.45 6.76
CA ALA A 182 12.62 9.19 8.18
C ALA A 182 11.70 10.24 8.80
N LEU A 183 10.68 9.77 9.51
CA LEU A 183 9.85 10.58 10.40
C LEU A 183 10.32 10.38 11.84
N LYS A 184 10.74 11.46 12.50
CA LYS A 184 11.09 11.43 13.93
C LYS A 184 9.85 11.49 14.82
N SER A 185 9.99 11.03 16.05
CA SER A 185 8.91 11.04 17.06
C SER A 185 8.39 12.45 17.38
N GLY A 186 9.22 13.48 17.18
CA GLY A 186 8.82 14.89 17.30
C GLY A 186 8.23 15.51 16.03
N GLY A 187 7.95 14.72 14.99
CA GLY A 187 7.32 15.20 13.75
C GLY A 187 8.28 15.83 12.72
N SER A 188 9.58 15.89 12.99
CA SER A 188 10.58 16.34 12.00
C SER A 188 10.88 15.24 10.97
N VAL A 189 11.17 15.66 9.73
CA VAL A 189 11.41 14.75 8.60
C VAL A 189 12.81 14.93 8.02
N TYR A 190 13.46 13.83 7.69
CA TYR A 190 14.78 13.80 7.07
C TYR A 190 14.81 12.80 5.90
N THR A 191 15.37 13.19 4.77
CA THR A 191 15.43 12.38 3.55
C THR A 191 16.85 12.06 3.16
N TRP A 192 17.04 10.92 2.49
CA TRP A 192 18.30 10.57 1.83
C TRP A 192 18.07 9.65 0.63
N GLY A 193 19.11 9.45 -0.17
CA GLY A 193 19.05 8.71 -1.43
C GLY A 193 19.02 9.64 -2.65
N ASN A 194 18.46 9.16 -3.76
CA ASN A 194 18.43 9.92 -5.01
C ASN A 194 17.43 11.08 -4.95
N THR A 195 17.87 12.29 -5.26
CA THR A 195 17.01 13.48 -5.26
C THR A 195 15.85 13.40 -6.27
N HIS A 196 16.01 12.65 -7.37
CA HIS A 196 14.93 12.41 -8.33
C HIS A 196 13.77 11.60 -7.73
N CYS A 197 14.04 10.72 -6.78
CA CYS A 197 13.04 9.95 -6.04
C CYS A 197 12.67 10.59 -4.68
N GLY A 198 12.94 11.89 -4.46
CA GLY A 198 12.62 12.57 -3.21
C GLY A 198 13.66 12.41 -2.09
N GLY A 199 14.89 12.03 -2.42
CA GLY A 199 16.00 11.95 -1.47
C GLY A 199 16.54 13.31 -0.99
N GLY A 200 15.96 14.41 -1.45
CA GLY A 200 16.26 15.78 -1.02
C GLY A 200 15.00 16.62 -0.84
N ILE A 201 15.06 17.55 0.10
CA ILE A 201 14.01 18.53 0.41
C ILE A 201 14.61 19.94 0.33
N SER A 202 13.92 20.86 -0.35
CA SER A 202 14.30 22.28 -0.43
C SER A 202 14.26 22.96 0.95
N SER A 203 14.87 24.14 1.08
CA SER A 203 14.80 24.94 2.32
C SER A 203 13.35 25.29 2.68
N GLU A 204 12.57 25.69 1.69
CA GLU A 204 11.19 26.16 1.83
C GLU A 204 10.30 25.01 2.29
N THR A 205 10.40 23.87 1.60
CA THR A 205 9.63 22.67 1.96
C THR A 205 9.99 22.17 3.36
N ARG A 206 11.27 22.29 3.77
CA ARG A 206 11.70 21.92 5.12
C ARG A 206 11.09 22.81 6.18
N THR A 207 10.97 24.12 5.92
CA THR A 207 10.29 25.06 6.83
C THR A 207 8.80 24.74 6.93
N ASP A 208 8.19 24.29 5.85
CA ASP A 208 6.76 23.96 5.81
C ASP A 208 6.43 22.62 6.50
N LEU A 209 7.38 21.69 6.60
CA LEU A 209 7.20 20.37 7.21
C LEU A 209 7.27 20.43 8.75
N VAL A 210 6.24 21.01 9.36
CA VAL A 210 6.11 21.16 10.81
C VAL A 210 5.17 20.10 11.39
N ASN A 211 5.62 19.40 12.44
CA ASN A 211 4.83 18.42 13.19
C ASN A 211 4.17 17.34 12.31
N VAL A 212 4.91 16.82 11.33
CA VAL A 212 4.40 15.82 10.38
C VAL A 212 3.86 14.60 11.13
N GLN A 213 2.66 14.16 10.75
CA GLN A 213 1.96 13.05 11.39
C GLN A 213 2.16 11.73 10.62
N LYS A 214 2.11 11.79 9.28
CA LYS A 214 2.26 10.63 8.40
C LYS A 214 2.99 11.02 7.12
N VAL A 215 3.75 10.08 6.55
CA VAL A 215 4.44 10.22 5.27
C VAL A 215 4.01 9.07 4.35
N PHE A 216 3.82 9.39 3.08
CA PHE A 216 3.42 8.48 2.01
C PHE A 216 4.40 8.62 0.86
N ALA A 217 4.55 7.58 0.04
CA ALA A 217 5.47 7.60 -1.09
C ALA A 217 4.82 7.00 -2.34
N THR A 218 4.96 7.68 -3.46
CA THR A 218 4.88 7.04 -4.78
C THR A 218 6.24 6.47 -5.14
N ARG A 219 6.40 6.00 -6.39
CA ARG A 219 7.69 5.56 -6.90
C ARG A 219 8.76 6.67 -6.79
N GLU A 220 8.40 7.93 -7.03
CA GLU A 220 9.39 9.01 -7.21
C GLU A 220 9.18 10.23 -6.30
N ALA A 221 8.12 10.27 -5.51
CA ALA A 221 7.79 11.41 -4.67
C ALA A 221 7.26 10.99 -3.30
N PHE A 222 7.16 11.97 -2.41
CA PHE A 222 6.58 11.81 -1.08
C PHE A 222 5.49 12.87 -0.85
N ALA A 223 4.54 12.51 0.00
CA ALA A 223 3.52 13.40 0.54
C ALA A 223 3.47 13.23 2.07
N ALA A 224 3.24 14.31 2.80
CA ALA A 224 3.10 14.31 4.24
C ALA A 224 1.75 14.92 4.66
N ILE A 225 1.09 14.29 5.63
CA ILE A 225 -0.05 14.89 6.33
C ILE A 225 0.48 15.56 7.61
N LEU A 226 0.18 16.84 7.74
CA LEU A 226 0.48 17.70 8.87
C LEU A 226 -0.78 17.90 9.74
N PRO A 227 -0.67 18.53 10.93
CA PRO A 227 -1.83 18.82 11.77
C PRO A 227 -2.90 19.62 11.01
N GLY A 228 -4.17 19.29 11.27
CA GLY A 228 -5.30 19.89 10.56
C GLY A 228 -5.56 19.32 9.16
N GLY A 229 -4.84 18.27 8.75
CA GLY A 229 -5.03 17.63 7.44
C GLY A 229 -4.36 18.35 6.28
N VAL A 230 -3.40 19.24 6.57
CA VAL A 230 -2.61 19.94 5.55
C VAL A 230 -1.66 18.96 4.87
N VAL A 231 -1.59 19.00 3.53
CA VAL A 231 -0.69 18.14 2.74
C VAL A 231 0.47 18.94 2.18
N LYS A 232 1.69 18.41 2.31
CA LYS A 232 2.91 18.91 1.67
C LYS A 232 3.60 17.81 0.88
N THR A 233 4.18 18.14 -0.27
CA THR A 233 4.77 17.16 -1.20
C THR A 233 6.20 17.55 -1.59
N TRP A 234 7.00 16.55 -1.96
CA TRP A 234 8.34 16.76 -2.52
C TRP A 234 8.80 15.57 -3.37
N GLY A 235 9.90 15.75 -4.12
CA GLY A 235 10.49 14.73 -4.98
C GLY A 235 10.17 14.92 -6.45
N GLY A 236 10.15 13.83 -7.22
CA GLY A 236 9.95 13.85 -8.66
C GLY A 236 8.63 14.52 -9.06
N ARG A 237 8.70 15.52 -9.94
CA ARG A 237 7.56 16.32 -10.38
C ARG A 237 6.39 15.45 -10.87
N THR A 238 6.67 14.54 -11.81
CA THR A 238 5.69 13.62 -12.39
C THR A 238 5.27 12.50 -11.45
N GLY A 239 6.02 12.24 -10.39
CA GLY A 239 5.65 11.29 -9.33
C GLY A 239 4.66 11.85 -8.31
N GLY A 240 4.26 13.13 -8.42
CA GLY A 240 3.40 13.81 -7.45
C GLY A 240 4.15 14.69 -6.45
N GLY A 241 5.44 14.95 -6.68
CA GLY A 241 6.21 15.93 -5.88
C GLY A 241 5.75 17.37 -6.11
N ASP A 242 5.18 17.65 -7.28
CA ASP A 242 4.54 18.92 -7.64
C ASP A 242 3.01 18.76 -7.50
N SER A 243 2.44 19.42 -6.50
CA SER A 243 0.99 19.47 -6.24
C SER A 243 0.39 20.84 -6.57
N THR A 244 1.07 21.68 -7.35
CA THR A 244 0.64 23.06 -7.61
C THR A 244 -0.73 23.14 -8.29
N SER A 245 -1.05 22.19 -9.17
CA SER A 245 -2.35 22.10 -9.86
C SER A 245 -3.54 21.93 -8.92
N VAL A 246 -3.31 21.41 -7.70
CA VAL A 246 -4.35 21.16 -6.69
C VAL A 246 -4.10 21.91 -5.38
N ALA A 247 -3.16 22.87 -5.36
CA ALA A 247 -2.72 23.53 -4.14
C ALA A 247 -3.86 24.24 -3.39
N SER A 248 -4.75 24.93 -4.10
CA SER A 248 -5.93 25.58 -3.50
C SER A 248 -6.91 24.58 -2.88
N THR A 249 -7.09 23.43 -3.54
CA THR A 249 -7.99 22.37 -3.07
C THR A 249 -7.40 21.66 -1.85
N LEU A 250 -6.11 21.35 -1.86
CA LEU A 250 -5.42 20.76 -0.70
C LEU A 250 -5.36 21.72 0.49
N SER A 251 -5.19 23.02 0.25
CA SER A 251 -5.11 24.02 1.34
C SER A 251 -6.43 24.27 2.05
N SER A 252 -7.56 24.01 1.37
CA SER A 252 -8.91 24.16 1.94
C SER A 252 -9.52 22.85 2.43
N ALA A 253 -8.88 21.72 2.14
CA ALA A 253 -9.35 20.39 2.53
C ALA A 253 -8.76 19.93 3.86
N VAL A 254 -9.55 19.21 4.64
CA VAL A 254 -9.07 18.44 5.79
C VAL A 254 -8.83 17.01 5.33
N VAL A 255 -7.59 16.72 4.92
CA VAL A 255 -7.17 15.39 4.47
C VAL A 255 -6.94 14.47 5.66
N VAL A 256 -7.52 13.28 5.61
CA VAL A 256 -7.37 12.25 6.66
C VAL A 256 -6.51 11.07 6.20
N GLU A 257 -6.39 10.90 4.88
CA GLU A 257 -5.69 9.77 4.27
C GLU A 257 -5.13 10.15 2.89
N VAL A 258 -4.01 9.53 2.52
CA VAL A 258 -3.42 9.62 1.18
C VAL A 258 -3.17 8.22 0.67
N PHE A 259 -3.75 7.89 -0.48
CA PHE A 259 -3.45 6.69 -1.24
C PHE A 259 -2.32 7.01 -2.23
N ALA A 260 -1.33 6.12 -2.33
CA ALA A 260 -0.19 6.30 -3.22
C ALA A 260 -0.15 5.19 -4.27
N GLY A 261 -0.37 5.58 -5.53
CA GLY A 261 -0.12 4.73 -6.69
C GLY A 261 1.33 4.84 -7.16
N ARG A 262 1.63 4.28 -8.35
CA ARG A 262 3.00 4.31 -8.88
C ARG A 262 3.52 5.73 -9.15
N ASN A 263 2.69 6.60 -9.73
CA ASN A 263 3.06 7.97 -10.13
C ASN A 263 2.03 9.02 -9.71
N VAL A 264 1.07 8.63 -8.87
CA VAL A 264 -0.08 9.45 -8.48
C VAL A 264 -0.31 9.36 -6.99
N PHE A 265 -0.72 10.47 -6.39
CA PHE A 265 -1.30 10.49 -5.07
C PHE A 265 -2.78 10.81 -5.18
N VAL A 266 -3.57 10.22 -4.29
CA VAL A 266 -4.99 10.53 -4.14
C VAL A 266 -5.26 10.77 -2.66
N ALA A 267 -5.50 12.03 -2.30
CA ALA A 267 -5.90 12.40 -0.94
C ALA A 267 -7.40 12.19 -0.76
N ARG A 268 -7.79 11.74 0.43
CA ARG A 268 -9.18 11.60 0.85
C ARG A 268 -9.46 12.48 2.06
N THR A 269 -10.55 13.24 1.99
CA THR A 269 -11.00 14.08 3.11
C THR A 269 -11.84 13.28 4.10
N ALA A 270 -12.12 13.88 5.27
CA ALA A 270 -13.00 13.26 6.27
C ALA A 270 -14.42 12.92 5.74
N MET A 271 -14.89 13.63 4.70
CA MET A 271 -16.19 13.38 4.06
C MET A 271 -16.08 12.44 2.84
N GLY A 272 -14.91 11.83 2.61
CA GLY A 272 -14.72 10.92 1.48
C GLY A 272 -14.51 11.60 0.12
N LYS A 273 -14.30 12.93 0.05
CA LYS A 273 -13.91 13.60 -1.21
C LYS A 273 -12.51 13.17 -1.62
N LEU A 274 -12.31 12.88 -2.91
CA LEU A 274 -10.98 12.64 -3.48
C LEU A 274 -10.36 13.90 -4.13
N ILE A 275 -9.05 14.01 -3.99
CA ILE A 275 -8.19 15.00 -4.65
C ILE A 275 -6.97 14.24 -5.20
N ALA A 276 -6.87 14.12 -6.52
CA ALA A 276 -5.76 13.42 -7.18
C ALA A 276 -4.73 14.40 -7.75
N TRP A 277 -3.45 14.02 -7.74
CA TRP A 277 -2.37 14.74 -8.42
C TRP A 277 -1.20 13.81 -8.79
N GLY A 278 -0.26 14.32 -9.57
CA GLY A 278 0.85 13.56 -10.15
C GLY A 278 0.72 13.48 -11.66
N TYR A 279 1.16 12.38 -12.27
CA TYR A 279 1.12 12.26 -13.72
C TYR A 279 -0.32 12.05 -14.23
N GLY A 280 -0.86 13.07 -14.91
CA GLY A 280 -2.24 13.12 -15.40
C GLY A 280 -2.72 11.83 -16.08
N PRO A 281 -2.04 11.34 -17.14
CA PRO A 281 -2.42 10.12 -17.84
C PRO A 281 -2.43 8.83 -16.99
N HIS A 282 -1.81 8.83 -15.81
CA HIS A 282 -1.79 7.69 -14.89
C HIS A 282 -2.84 7.80 -13.77
N GLY A 283 -3.70 8.83 -13.81
CA GLY A 283 -4.74 9.09 -12.81
C GLY A 283 -4.51 10.35 -11.97
N GLY A 284 -3.49 11.16 -12.29
CA GLY A 284 -3.31 12.48 -11.66
C GLY A 284 -4.37 13.51 -12.10
N ASP A 285 -5.09 13.23 -13.18
CA ASP A 285 -6.27 13.99 -13.63
C ASP A 285 -7.53 13.13 -13.42
N MET A 286 -8.41 13.59 -12.54
CA MET A 286 -9.68 12.94 -12.21
C MET A 286 -10.90 13.76 -12.65
N THR A 287 -10.72 14.76 -13.52
CA THR A 287 -11.76 15.71 -13.92
C THR A 287 -13.01 15.01 -14.47
N ALA A 288 -12.83 13.93 -15.24
CA ALA A 288 -13.93 13.16 -15.84
C ALA A 288 -14.84 12.45 -14.83
N VAL A 289 -14.36 12.19 -13.61
CA VAL A 289 -15.08 11.44 -12.57
C VAL A 289 -15.28 12.25 -11.29
N GLN A 290 -14.82 13.51 -11.25
CA GLN A 290 -14.79 14.34 -10.04
C GLN A 290 -16.17 14.50 -9.39
N THR A 291 -17.24 14.61 -10.18
CA THR A 291 -18.62 14.78 -9.69
C THR A 291 -19.10 13.59 -8.87
N HIS A 292 -18.63 12.39 -9.19
CA HIS A 292 -18.98 11.15 -8.48
C HIS A 292 -18.12 10.90 -7.23
N LEU A 293 -16.98 11.58 -7.13
CA LEU A 293 -15.95 11.34 -6.10
C LEU A 293 -15.80 12.53 -5.14
N ASN A 294 -16.89 13.27 -4.93
CA ASN A 294 -16.96 14.40 -4.01
C ASN A 294 -17.33 14.03 -2.58
N SER A 295 -17.77 12.79 -2.33
CA SER A 295 -18.09 12.27 -1.00
C SER A 295 -18.07 10.74 -0.98
N ASP A 296 -18.11 10.17 0.22
CA ASP A 296 -18.43 8.76 0.49
C ASP A 296 -17.49 7.74 -0.17
N VAL A 297 -16.30 8.16 -0.62
CA VAL A 297 -15.25 7.22 -1.04
C VAL A 297 -14.60 6.62 0.20
N VAL A 298 -14.39 5.31 0.19
CA VAL A 298 -13.74 4.57 1.29
C VAL A 298 -12.33 4.14 0.96
N SER A 299 -12.04 3.79 -0.29
CA SER A 299 -10.72 3.31 -0.70
C SER A 299 -10.42 3.57 -2.17
N VAL A 300 -9.13 3.63 -2.50
CA VAL A 300 -8.64 3.70 -3.87
C VAL A 300 -7.65 2.57 -4.12
N THR A 301 -7.91 1.77 -5.15
CA THR A 301 -7.02 0.73 -5.66
C THR A 301 -6.39 1.19 -6.96
N PHE A 302 -5.16 0.77 -7.24
CA PHE A 302 -4.41 1.20 -8.41
C PHE A 302 -3.99 0.02 -9.28
N THR A 303 -3.88 0.26 -10.58
CA THR A 303 -2.89 -0.42 -11.41
C THR A 303 -1.61 0.43 -11.49
N PHE A 304 -0.68 0.14 -12.39
CA PHE A 304 0.48 1.02 -12.57
C PHE A 304 0.10 2.39 -13.15
N THR A 305 -1.02 2.48 -13.86
CA THR A 305 -1.39 3.68 -14.64
C THR A 305 -2.89 4.00 -14.63
N ALA A 306 -3.69 3.38 -13.75
CA ALA A 306 -5.10 3.67 -13.58
C ALA A 306 -5.51 3.55 -12.11
N CYS A 307 -6.66 4.13 -11.78
CA CYS A 307 -7.22 4.17 -10.43
C CYS A 307 -8.66 3.64 -10.46
N ALA A 308 -9.08 3.02 -9.36
CA ALA A 308 -10.45 2.62 -9.09
C ALA A 308 -10.82 3.02 -7.66
N ALA A 309 -11.84 3.85 -7.50
CA ALA A 309 -12.36 4.29 -6.21
C ALA A 309 -13.61 3.47 -5.85
N LEU A 310 -13.64 2.95 -4.62
CA LEU A 310 -14.79 2.28 -4.03
C LEU A 310 -15.53 3.26 -3.11
N LYS A 311 -16.85 3.37 -3.28
CA LYS A 311 -17.74 4.15 -2.42
C LYS A 311 -18.39 3.30 -1.33
N GLU A 312 -18.93 3.96 -0.30
CA GLU A 312 -19.66 3.33 0.81
C GLU A 312 -20.90 2.55 0.35
N ASP A 313 -21.54 2.98 -0.73
CA ASP A 313 -22.69 2.32 -1.36
C ASP A 313 -22.31 1.10 -2.22
N GLY A 314 -21.01 0.82 -2.37
CA GLY A 314 -20.49 -0.27 -3.19
C GLY A 314 -20.29 0.07 -4.66
N ASP A 315 -20.54 1.31 -5.08
CA ASP A 315 -20.26 1.76 -6.45
C ASP A 315 -18.76 1.96 -6.67
N VAL A 316 -18.31 1.68 -7.90
CA VAL A 316 -16.92 1.84 -8.31
C VAL A 316 -16.79 2.79 -9.50
N TYR A 317 -15.87 3.76 -9.37
CA TYR A 317 -15.51 4.69 -10.44
C TYR A 317 -14.03 4.57 -10.79
N VAL A 318 -13.73 4.58 -12.09
CA VAL A 318 -12.37 4.37 -12.60
C VAL A 318 -11.88 5.55 -13.44
N TRP A 319 -10.58 5.78 -13.45
CA TRP A 319 -9.95 6.79 -14.30
C TRP A 319 -8.47 6.49 -14.55
N GLY A 320 -7.85 7.24 -15.46
CA GLY A 320 -6.47 7.05 -15.90
C GLY A 320 -6.39 6.36 -17.25
N ARG A 321 -5.34 5.58 -17.49
CA ARG A 321 -5.06 4.98 -18.80
C ARG A 321 -6.05 3.85 -19.12
N ALA A 322 -6.84 4.03 -20.18
CA ALA A 322 -7.91 3.10 -20.59
C ALA A 322 -7.45 1.64 -20.72
N ASP A 323 -6.35 1.39 -21.44
CA ASP A 323 -5.79 0.05 -21.67
C ASP A 323 -5.28 -0.67 -20.40
N SER A 324 -5.25 0.04 -19.27
CA SER A 324 -4.75 -0.44 -17.98
C SER A 324 -5.82 -0.35 -16.89
N GLY A 325 -7.10 -0.27 -17.28
CA GLY A 325 -8.26 -0.28 -16.39
C GLY A 325 -8.87 1.09 -16.10
N GLY A 326 -8.41 2.16 -16.76
CA GLY A 326 -9.00 3.50 -16.65
C GLY A 326 -10.32 3.68 -17.41
N ASP A 327 -10.76 2.65 -18.13
CA ASP A 327 -12.07 2.54 -18.77
C ASP A 327 -12.70 1.19 -18.35
N ALA A 328 -13.89 1.26 -17.76
CA ALA A 328 -14.68 0.11 -17.34
C ALA A 328 -16.09 0.11 -17.96
N SER A 329 -16.29 0.85 -19.06
CA SER A 329 -17.59 0.97 -19.73
C SER A 329 -18.19 -0.39 -20.14
N SER A 330 -17.36 -1.37 -20.50
CA SER A 330 -17.78 -2.73 -20.85
C SER A 330 -18.34 -3.54 -19.69
N VAL A 331 -18.06 -3.14 -18.44
CA VAL A 331 -18.50 -3.83 -17.21
C VAL A 331 -19.24 -2.92 -16.24
N ALA A 332 -19.64 -1.73 -16.68
CA ALA A 332 -20.26 -0.71 -15.81
C ALA A 332 -21.48 -1.24 -15.05
N GLY A 333 -22.28 -2.11 -15.68
CA GLY A 333 -23.44 -2.75 -15.06
C GLY A 333 -23.13 -3.77 -13.97
N GLY A 334 -21.86 -4.08 -13.68
CA GLY A 334 -21.43 -4.96 -12.60
C GLY A 334 -20.55 -4.28 -11.55
N LEU A 335 -20.39 -2.95 -11.62
CA LEU A 335 -19.58 -2.15 -10.70
C LEU A 335 -20.41 -1.52 -9.57
N HIS A 336 -21.31 -2.32 -9.02
CA HIS A 336 -22.17 -2.02 -7.87
C HIS A 336 -22.11 -3.18 -6.87
N ASP A 337 -22.53 -2.95 -5.63
CA ASP A 337 -22.44 -3.92 -4.53
C ASP A 337 -21.01 -4.47 -4.33
N ILE A 338 -19.98 -3.70 -4.70
CA ILE A 338 -18.59 -4.10 -4.56
C ILE A 338 -18.17 -3.94 -3.10
N VAL A 339 -17.47 -4.95 -2.57
CA VAL A 339 -16.93 -4.94 -1.21
C VAL A 339 -15.40 -4.92 -1.19
N SER A 340 -14.75 -5.28 -2.30
CA SER A 340 -13.28 -5.30 -2.37
C SER A 340 -12.77 -5.08 -3.80
N LEU A 341 -11.67 -4.35 -3.93
CA LEU A 341 -11.00 -4.01 -5.18
C LEU A 341 -9.55 -4.46 -5.16
N TYR A 342 -9.12 -5.10 -6.25
CA TYR A 342 -7.77 -5.62 -6.44
C TYR A 342 -7.21 -5.13 -7.78
N GLY A 343 -5.94 -4.74 -7.81
CA GLY A 343 -5.30 -4.21 -9.01
C GLY A 343 -3.91 -4.81 -9.21
N ASN A 344 -3.62 -5.30 -10.40
CA ASN A 344 -2.26 -5.67 -10.80
C ASN A 344 -1.62 -4.59 -11.68
N SER A 345 -0.60 -4.89 -12.48
CA SER A 345 0.06 -3.85 -13.29
C SER A 345 -0.87 -3.16 -14.29
N LYS A 346 -1.89 -3.87 -14.84
CA LYS A 346 -2.73 -3.37 -15.95
C LYS A 346 -4.21 -3.82 -15.94
N ALA A 347 -4.64 -4.53 -14.92
CA ALA A 347 -6.01 -5.02 -14.80
C ALA A 347 -6.51 -4.89 -13.36
N PHE A 348 -7.82 -4.81 -13.22
CA PHE A 348 -8.52 -4.82 -11.95
C PHE A 348 -9.43 -6.04 -11.84
N ALA A 349 -9.67 -6.46 -10.61
CA ALA A 349 -10.72 -7.40 -10.22
C ALA A 349 -11.48 -6.82 -9.02
N ALA A 350 -12.81 -6.92 -9.05
CA ALA A 350 -13.70 -6.50 -7.98
C ALA A 350 -14.50 -7.70 -7.48
N VAL A 351 -14.69 -7.81 -6.17
CA VAL A 351 -15.53 -8.83 -5.53
C VAL A 351 -16.78 -8.14 -5.00
N ASN A 352 -17.95 -8.64 -5.37
CA ASN A 352 -19.24 -8.13 -4.90
C ASN A 352 -19.72 -8.82 -3.61
N THR A 353 -20.83 -8.35 -3.04
CA THR A 353 -21.44 -8.88 -1.79
C THR A 353 -21.79 -10.37 -1.83
N THR A 354 -21.93 -10.98 -3.02
CA THR A 354 -22.19 -12.42 -3.20
C THR A 354 -20.92 -13.25 -3.42
N GLY A 355 -19.75 -12.61 -3.40
CA GLY A 355 -18.48 -13.24 -3.77
C GLY A 355 -18.32 -13.45 -5.28
N GLY A 356 -19.10 -12.77 -6.12
CA GLY A 356 -18.94 -12.76 -7.57
C GLY A 356 -17.84 -11.80 -8.01
N VAL A 357 -17.10 -12.16 -9.07
CA VAL A 357 -15.96 -11.39 -9.56
C VAL A 357 -16.26 -10.67 -10.87
N VAL A 358 -15.92 -9.39 -10.93
CA VAL A 358 -15.92 -8.58 -12.15
C VAL A 358 -14.49 -8.14 -12.45
N THR A 359 -14.03 -8.26 -13.70
CA THR A 359 -12.67 -7.87 -14.11
C THR A 359 -12.69 -6.91 -15.27
N TRP A 360 -11.73 -5.98 -15.33
CA TRP A 360 -11.53 -5.09 -16.48
C TRP A 360 -10.06 -4.67 -16.62
N GLY A 361 -9.74 -3.98 -17.71
CA GLY A 361 -8.38 -3.60 -18.09
C GLY A 361 -7.77 -4.56 -19.12
N LYS A 362 -6.43 -4.69 -19.13
CA LYS A 362 -5.74 -5.49 -20.16
C LYS A 362 -6.07 -6.98 -20.02
N ALA A 363 -6.71 -7.55 -21.05
CA ALA A 363 -7.14 -8.96 -21.08
C ALA A 363 -6.00 -9.95 -20.75
N GLU A 364 -4.82 -9.77 -21.36
CA GLU A 364 -3.62 -10.61 -21.10
C GLU A 364 -3.18 -10.62 -19.63
N PHE A 365 -3.56 -9.61 -18.85
CA PHE A 365 -3.19 -9.45 -17.43
C PHE A 365 -4.34 -9.88 -16.51
N GLY A 366 -5.37 -10.55 -17.05
CA GLY A 366 -6.54 -10.98 -16.29
C GLY A 366 -7.67 -9.96 -16.23
N GLY A 367 -7.65 -8.92 -17.08
CA GLY A 367 -8.77 -7.98 -17.25
C GLY A 367 -10.00 -8.59 -17.93
N THR A 368 -9.95 -9.88 -18.29
CA THR A 368 -11.08 -10.65 -18.80
C THR A 368 -11.06 -12.02 -18.15
N ILE A 369 -12.20 -12.46 -17.62
CA ILE A 369 -12.37 -13.82 -17.10
C ILE A 369 -12.47 -14.79 -18.28
N PRO A 370 -11.62 -15.84 -18.35
CA PRO A 370 -11.75 -16.89 -19.36
C PRO A 370 -13.12 -17.58 -19.28
N ALA A 371 -13.68 -17.97 -20.44
CA ALA A 371 -15.04 -18.50 -20.53
C ALA A 371 -15.28 -19.73 -19.63
N ASP A 372 -14.27 -20.59 -19.48
CA ASP A 372 -14.31 -21.78 -18.64
C ASP A 372 -14.26 -21.48 -17.13
N LYS A 373 -13.94 -20.24 -16.73
CA LYS A 373 -13.86 -19.80 -15.33
C LYS A 373 -15.02 -18.92 -14.88
N VAL A 374 -15.89 -18.50 -15.79
CA VAL A 374 -17.03 -17.61 -15.48
C VAL A 374 -17.93 -18.21 -14.41
N ALA A 375 -18.26 -19.51 -14.52
CA ALA A 375 -19.08 -20.19 -13.53
C ALA A 375 -18.40 -20.25 -12.16
N ASP A 376 -17.11 -20.58 -12.13
CA ASP A 376 -16.33 -20.69 -10.90
C ASP A 376 -16.18 -19.36 -10.16
N LEU A 377 -16.10 -18.24 -10.89
CA LEU A 377 -15.93 -16.90 -10.34
C LEU A 377 -17.25 -16.11 -10.16
N SER A 378 -18.39 -16.77 -10.37
CA SER A 378 -19.70 -16.12 -10.27
C SER A 378 -20.17 -15.88 -8.81
N ARG A 379 -19.57 -16.55 -7.83
CA ARG A 379 -19.92 -16.50 -6.40
C ARG A 379 -18.86 -17.16 -5.51
N ASP A 380 -19.02 -16.96 -4.20
CA ASP A 380 -18.25 -17.63 -3.13
C ASP A 380 -16.73 -17.34 -3.14
N VAL A 381 -16.27 -16.35 -3.91
CA VAL A 381 -14.90 -15.84 -3.79
C VAL A 381 -14.81 -15.00 -2.53
N VAL A 382 -13.83 -15.34 -1.67
CA VAL A 382 -13.61 -14.65 -0.40
C VAL A 382 -12.40 -13.72 -0.45
N GLU A 383 -11.43 -14.00 -1.31
CA GLU A 383 -10.21 -13.20 -1.43
C GLU A 383 -9.60 -13.35 -2.82
N ILE A 384 -8.99 -12.28 -3.33
CA ILE A 384 -8.18 -12.30 -4.55
C ILE A 384 -6.73 -11.98 -4.20
N PHE A 385 -5.83 -12.79 -4.72
CA PHE A 385 -4.40 -12.54 -4.77
C PHE A 385 -3.99 -12.18 -6.19
N HIS A 386 -2.85 -11.50 -6.34
CA HIS A 386 -2.34 -11.12 -7.65
C HIS A 386 -0.81 -11.17 -7.72
N THR A 387 -0.32 -11.40 -8.94
CA THR A 387 1.04 -11.03 -9.33
C THR A 387 0.97 -9.75 -10.15
N ASP A 388 2.08 -9.30 -10.73
CA ASP A 388 2.09 -8.18 -11.67
C ASP A 388 1.12 -8.38 -12.86
N ARG A 389 0.80 -9.63 -13.25
CA ARG A 389 0.11 -9.93 -14.51
C ARG A 389 -0.94 -11.05 -14.45
N ALA A 390 -1.30 -11.49 -13.26
CA ALA A 390 -2.29 -12.55 -13.05
C ALA A 390 -3.03 -12.37 -11.73
N PHE A 391 -4.17 -13.07 -11.61
CA PHE A 391 -4.99 -13.14 -10.42
C PHE A 391 -5.19 -14.60 -9.99
N ALA A 392 -5.45 -14.77 -8.69
CA ALA A 392 -5.84 -16.03 -8.08
C ALA A 392 -6.97 -15.76 -7.07
N ALA A 393 -8.15 -16.31 -7.30
CA ALA A 393 -9.30 -16.20 -6.41
C ALA A 393 -9.36 -17.41 -5.48
N LEU A 394 -9.38 -17.15 -4.17
CA LEU A 394 -9.67 -18.14 -3.15
C LEU A 394 -11.18 -18.19 -2.91
N LYS A 395 -11.75 -19.38 -3.05
CA LYS A 395 -13.17 -19.63 -2.76
C LYS A 395 -13.37 -20.09 -1.33
N GLN A 396 -14.60 -19.94 -0.82
CA GLN A 396 -14.99 -20.36 0.53
C GLN A 396 -14.74 -21.86 0.80
N ASN A 397 -14.81 -22.70 -0.23
CA ASN A 397 -14.53 -24.14 -0.15
C ASN A 397 -13.02 -24.49 -0.22
N GLY A 398 -12.13 -23.49 -0.25
CA GLY A 398 -10.68 -23.67 -0.36
C GLY A 398 -10.18 -23.87 -1.80
N GLN A 399 -11.05 -23.90 -2.81
CA GLN A 399 -10.65 -23.99 -4.21
C GLN A 399 -9.96 -22.69 -4.65
N LEU A 400 -8.87 -22.83 -5.41
CA LEU A 400 -8.18 -21.73 -6.05
C LEU A 400 -8.51 -21.69 -7.55
N VAL A 401 -8.88 -20.52 -8.05
CA VAL A 401 -9.11 -20.27 -9.48
C VAL A 401 -8.12 -19.21 -9.95
N VAL A 402 -7.25 -19.56 -10.90
CA VAL A 402 -6.22 -18.65 -11.42
C VAL A 402 -6.50 -18.24 -12.86
N TRP A 403 -6.17 -17.00 -13.21
CA TRP A 403 -6.27 -16.49 -14.59
C TRP A 403 -5.31 -15.32 -14.84
N GLY A 404 -5.10 -14.98 -16.11
CA GLY A 404 -4.16 -13.94 -16.56
C GLY A 404 -3.00 -14.52 -17.36
N GLN A 405 -1.84 -13.88 -17.33
CA GLN A 405 -0.73 -14.27 -18.19
C GLN A 405 -0.08 -15.60 -17.75
N SER A 406 0.04 -16.54 -18.69
CA SER A 406 0.82 -17.77 -18.50
C SER A 406 2.29 -17.45 -18.16
N GLY A 407 2.91 -18.24 -17.27
CA GLY A 407 4.25 -17.99 -16.74
C GLY A 407 4.34 -16.86 -15.70
N HIS A 408 3.26 -16.13 -15.46
CA HIS A 408 3.18 -15.09 -14.42
C HIS A 408 2.13 -15.40 -13.34
N GLY A 409 1.72 -16.66 -13.20
CA GLY A 409 0.71 -17.12 -12.24
C GLY A 409 -0.70 -17.25 -12.81
N GLY A 410 -0.91 -16.97 -14.11
CA GLY A 410 -2.21 -17.11 -14.78
C GLY A 410 -2.52 -18.51 -15.29
N SER A 411 -1.61 -19.46 -15.09
CA SER A 411 -1.78 -20.90 -15.35
C SER A 411 -1.07 -21.67 -14.25
N PRO A 412 -1.68 -22.74 -13.70
CA PRO A 412 -0.99 -23.67 -12.82
C PRO A 412 0.14 -24.42 -13.54
#